data_AF-A0AAW4PH20-F1
#
_entry.id   AF-A0AAW4PH20-F1
#
_cell.length_a   1.000
_cell.length_b   1.000
_cell.length_c   1.000
_cell.angle_alpha   90.00
_cell.angle_beta   90.00
_cell.angle_gamma   90.00
#
_symmetry.space_group_name_H-M   'P 1'
#
loop_
_entity.id
_entity.type
_entity.pdbx_description
1 polymer ?
#
loop_
_entity_poly.entity_id
_entity_poly.type
_entity_poly.pdbx_seq_one_letter_code
_entity_poly.pdbx_strand_id
1 'polypeptide(L)'
;MGRTNPTFRDALRAIEDRWTEYRRALRRRDQPRFDQLFTYAREHADASGLLNHQNPLLPTLFSIDLEQEARLEDLEERLDELEDAVGAQQDANQRQPSDD
;
A
#
# COMPACT_ATOMS: atom_id res chain seq x y z
N MET A 1 9.85 -34.74 17.66
CA MET A 1 10.28 -33.43 18.23
C MET A 1 10.48 -32.46 17.07
N GLY A 2 9.88 -31.27 17.12
CA GLY A 2 10.03 -30.24 16.08
C GLY A 2 8.79 -30.04 15.21
N ARG A 3 7.73 -29.48 15.78
CA ARG A 3 6.71 -28.76 15.00
C ARG A 3 6.68 -27.35 15.53
N THR A 4 7.66 -26.55 15.12
CA THR A 4 7.57 -25.09 15.27
C THR A 4 6.27 -24.68 14.61
N ASN A 5 5.37 -24.06 15.36
CA ASN A 5 4.11 -23.60 14.82
C ASN A 5 4.44 -22.62 13.68
N PRO A 6 3.92 -22.80 12.46
CA PRO A 6 4.24 -21.91 11.35
C PRO A 6 3.90 -20.48 11.73
N THR A 7 4.85 -19.58 11.48
CA THR A 7 4.68 -18.15 11.77
C THR A 7 3.73 -17.52 10.76
N PHE A 8 3.21 -16.33 11.05
CA PHE A 8 2.47 -15.55 10.06
C PHE A 8 3.29 -15.33 8.78
N ARG A 9 4.61 -15.15 8.90
CA ARG A 9 5.52 -15.03 7.73
C ARG A 9 5.52 -16.30 6.88
N ASP A 10 5.49 -17.49 7.50
CA ASP A 10 5.40 -18.76 6.76
C ASP A 10 4.05 -18.91 6.06
N ALA A 11 2.98 -18.53 6.76
CA ALA A 11 1.63 -18.53 6.20
C ALA A 11 1.49 -17.55 5.02
N LEU A 12 2.07 -16.36 5.12
CA LEU A 12 2.07 -15.34 4.07
C LEU A 12 2.84 -15.81 2.83
N ARG A 13 4.01 -16.44 3.00
CA ARG A 13 4.74 -17.07 1.88
C ARG A 13 3.90 -18.15 1.20
N ALA A 14 3.23 -19.00 1.97
CA ALA A 14 2.34 -20.02 1.41
C ALA A 14 1.12 -19.43 0.70
N ILE A 15 0.65 -18.23 1.09
CA ILE A 15 -0.37 -17.49 0.32
C ILE A 15 0.25 -17.00 -0.99
N GLU A 16 1.38 -16.29 -0.93
CA GLU A 16 2.05 -15.74 -2.12
C GLU A 16 2.32 -16.81 -3.18
N ASP A 17 2.85 -17.97 -2.77
CA ASP A 17 3.12 -19.09 -3.66
C ASP A 17 1.84 -19.56 -4.40
N ARG A 18 0.71 -19.65 -3.69
CA ARG A 18 -0.59 -20.03 -4.26
C ARG A 18 -1.12 -19.04 -5.29
N TRP A 19 -0.69 -17.78 -5.24
CA TRP A 19 -1.11 -16.75 -6.17
C TRP A 19 -0.14 -16.53 -7.34
N THR A 20 0.93 -17.33 -7.44
CA THR A 20 1.92 -17.22 -8.53
C THR A 20 1.28 -17.30 -9.93
N GLU A 21 0.34 -18.22 -10.15
CA GLU A 21 -0.35 -18.35 -11.44
C GLU A 21 -1.27 -17.16 -11.74
N TYR A 22 -1.95 -16.63 -10.71
CA TYR A 22 -2.72 -15.40 -10.83
C TYR A 22 -1.82 -14.23 -11.25
N ARG A 23 -0.69 -14.05 -10.57
CA ARG A 23 0.32 -13.02 -10.89
C ARG A 23 0.80 -13.14 -12.33
N ARG A 24 1.07 -14.36 -12.82
CA ARG A 24 1.51 -14.60 -14.21
C ARG A 24 0.45 -14.21 -15.23
N ALA A 25 -0.83 -14.38 -14.91
CA ALA A 25 -1.95 -14.00 -15.76
C ALA A 25 -2.21 -12.48 -15.80
N LEU A 26 -1.69 -11.71 -14.83
CA LEU A 26 -1.82 -10.26 -14.83
C LEU A 26 -1.07 -9.60 -15.99
N ARG A 27 -1.62 -8.47 -16.47
CA ARG A 27 -0.93 -7.58 -17.42
C ARG A 27 0.39 -7.14 -16.80
N ARG A 28 1.42 -6.95 -17.64
CA ARG A 28 2.77 -6.50 -17.20
C ARG A 28 2.73 -5.26 -16.30
N ARG A 29 1.83 -4.31 -16.58
CA ARG A 29 1.66 -3.08 -15.79
C ARG A 29 1.13 -3.32 -14.37
N ASP A 30 0.46 -4.45 -14.13
CA ASP A 30 -0.22 -4.76 -12.88
C ASP A 30 0.59 -5.71 -12.00
N GLN A 31 1.59 -6.42 -12.54
CA GLN A 31 2.48 -7.30 -11.76
C GLN A 31 3.25 -6.54 -10.66
N PRO A 32 3.83 -5.34 -10.89
CA PRO A 32 4.49 -4.61 -9.82
C PRO A 32 3.52 -4.16 -8.71
N ARG A 33 2.28 -3.82 -9.08
CA ARG A 33 1.24 -3.45 -8.09
C ARG A 33 0.87 -4.66 -7.24
N PHE A 34 0.75 -5.83 -7.86
CA PHE A 34 0.50 -7.08 -7.15
C PHE A 34 1.64 -7.42 -6.18
N ASP A 35 2.90 -7.28 -6.60
CA ASP A 35 4.07 -7.52 -5.74
C ASP A 35 4.07 -6.59 -4.52
N GLN A 36 3.66 -5.33 -4.71
CA GLN A 36 3.55 -4.35 -3.63
C GLN A 36 2.54 -4.78 -2.55
N LEU A 37 1.44 -5.46 -2.91
CA LEU A 37 0.45 -5.94 -1.93
C LEU A 37 1.09 -6.89 -0.91
N PHE A 38 2.00 -7.75 -1.35
CA PHE A 38 2.72 -8.65 -0.45
C PHE A 38 3.82 -7.95 0.35
N THR A 39 4.32 -6.80 -0.12
CA THR A 39 5.19 -5.92 0.69
C THR A 39 4.40 -5.33 1.86
N TYR A 40 3.23 -4.74 1.59
CA TYR A 40 2.33 -4.18 2.62
C TYR A 40 1.94 -5.21 3.69
N ALA A 41 1.61 -6.43 3.24
CA ALA A 41 1.31 -7.52 4.16
C ALA A 41 2.49 -7.94 5.06
N ARG A 42 3.74 -7.79 4.58
CA ARG A 42 4.94 -8.11 5.37
C ARG A 42 5.28 -7.04 6.39
N GLU A 43 5.02 -5.77 6.08
CA GLU A 43 5.25 -4.64 7.00
C GLU A 43 4.41 -4.77 8.28
N HIS A 44 3.24 -5.40 8.17
CA HIS A 44 2.32 -5.66 9.27
C HIS A 44 2.41 -7.11 9.83
N ALA A 45 3.48 -7.85 9.52
CA ALA A 45 3.60 -9.25 9.92
C ALA A 45 3.66 -9.46 11.44
N ASP A 46 4.21 -8.50 12.19
CA ASP A 46 4.33 -8.59 13.64
C ASP A 46 2.97 -8.36 14.33
N ALA A 47 2.13 -7.46 13.82
CA ALA A 47 0.76 -7.26 14.28
C ALA A 47 -0.13 -8.46 13.93
N SER A 48 0.02 -8.98 12.71
CA SER A 48 -0.73 -10.13 12.21
C SER A 48 -0.37 -11.44 12.93
N GLY A 49 0.87 -11.57 13.42
CA GLY A 49 1.34 -12.74 14.15
C GLY A 49 0.73 -12.92 15.56
N LEU A 50 0.13 -11.88 16.13
CA LEU A 50 -0.56 -11.93 17.43
C LEU A 50 -1.92 -12.63 17.34
N LEU A 51 -2.55 -12.55 16.18
CA LEU A 51 -3.77 -13.27 15.87
C LEU A 51 -3.36 -14.64 15.35
N ASN A 52 -3.42 -15.68 16.18
CA ASN A 52 -3.29 -17.07 15.76
C ASN A 52 -4.50 -17.47 14.89
N HIS A 53 -4.69 -16.77 13.78
CA HIS A 53 -5.90 -16.78 12.98
C HIS A 53 -5.91 -18.02 12.09
N GLN A 54 -7.03 -18.75 12.09
CA GLN A 54 -7.17 -19.95 11.26
C GLN A 54 -7.08 -19.62 9.76
N ASN A 55 -7.35 -18.37 9.38
CA ASN A 55 -7.23 -17.89 8.01
C ASN A 55 -6.24 -16.71 7.89
N PRO A 56 -4.97 -16.96 7.54
CA PRO A 56 -3.96 -15.91 7.39
C PRO A 56 -4.25 -14.89 6.28
N LEU A 57 -5.23 -15.15 5.40
CA LEU A 57 -5.64 -14.23 4.35
C LEU A 57 -6.30 -12.95 4.91
N LEU A 58 -7.08 -13.06 5.99
CA LEU A 58 -7.75 -11.89 6.58
C LEU A 58 -6.75 -10.84 7.11
N PRO A 59 -5.81 -11.18 8.01
CA PRO A 59 -4.78 -10.22 8.43
C PRO A 59 -3.93 -9.69 7.27
N THR A 60 -3.67 -10.52 6.24
CA THR A 60 -2.99 -10.08 5.01
C THR A 60 -3.78 -8.95 4.31
N LEU A 61 -5.09 -9.12 4.15
CA LEU A 61 -5.95 -8.12 3.51
C LEU A 61 -6.07 -6.83 4.34
N PHE A 62 -6.21 -6.92 5.66
CA PHE A 62 -6.20 -5.74 6.54
C PHE A 62 -4.89 -4.97 6.45
N SER A 63 -3.77 -5.68 6.39
CA SER A 63 -2.45 -5.06 6.25
C SER A 63 -2.32 -4.30 4.92
N ILE A 64 -2.85 -4.89 3.84
CA ILE A 64 -2.89 -4.24 2.52
C ILE A 64 -3.79 -2.99 2.56
N ASP A 65 -4.95 -3.09 3.19
CA ASP A 65 -5.93 -2.00 3.30
C ASP A 65 -5.34 -0.80 4.07
N LEU A 66 -4.72 -1.05 5.22
CA LEU A 66 -4.08 -0.01 6.04
C LEU A 66 -2.98 0.76 5.28
N GLU A 67 -2.11 0.04 4.56
CA GLU A 67 -1.06 0.68 3.75
C GLU A 67 -1.64 1.44 2.54
N GLN A 68 -2.78 1.00 2.02
CA GLN A 68 -3.48 1.73 0.96
C GLN A 68 -4.14 3.01 1.49
N GLU A 69 -4.78 2.96 2.66
CA GLU A 69 -5.33 4.14 3.32
C GLU A 69 -4.24 5.17 3.64
N ALA A 70 -3.11 4.76 4.23
CA ALA A 70 -1.98 5.66 4.49
C ALA A 70 -1.45 6.31 3.20
N ARG A 71 -1.36 5.54 2.11
CA ARG A 71 -0.94 6.07 0.82
C ARG A 71 -1.96 7.03 0.20
N LEU A 72 -3.26 6.83 0.45
CA LEU A 72 -4.31 7.74 0.00
C LEU A 72 -4.19 9.07 0.75
N GLU A 73 -4.05 9.03 2.07
CA GLU A 73 -3.82 10.21 2.91
C GLU A 73 -2.60 11.02 2.43
N ASP A 74 -1.44 10.35 2.22
CA ASP A 74 -0.23 10.99 1.68
C ASP A 74 -0.46 11.66 0.31
N LEU A 75 -1.31 11.08 -0.53
CA LEU A 75 -1.61 11.62 -1.87
C LEU A 75 -2.59 12.78 -1.81
N GLU A 76 -3.56 12.72 -0.90
CA GLU A 76 -4.51 13.80 -0.62
C GLU A 76 -3.78 15.03 -0.06
N GLU A 77 -2.92 14.85 0.94
CA GLU A 77 -2.09 15.94 1.50
C GLU A 77 -1.23 16.62 0.43
N ARG A 78 -0.57 15.82 -0.42
CA ARG A 78 0.26 16.35 -1.51
C ARG A 78 -0.55 17.06 -2.59
N LEU A 79 -1.81 16.65 -2.80
CA LEU A 79 -2.70 17.32 -3.73
C LEU A 79 -3.08 18.70 -3.17
N ASP A 80 -3.47 18.75 -1.91
CA ASP A 80 -3.81 20.00 -1.21
C ASP A 80 -2.62 20.98 -1.24
N GLU A 81 -1.40 20.53 -0.94
CA GLU A 81 -0.18 21.35 -1.02
C GLU A 81 0.07 21.93 -2.43
N LEU A 82 -0.17 21.13 -3.47
CA LEU A 82 0.00 21.56 -4.85
C LEU A 82 -1.10 22.55 -5.27
N GLU A 83 -2.34 22.32 -4.85
CA GLU A 83 -3.47 23.22 -5.11
C GLU A 83 -3.24 24.59 -4.44
N ASP A 84 -2.77 24.60 -3.19
CA ASP A 84 -2.40 25.82 -2.47
C ASP A 84 -1.26 26.57 -3.16
N ALA A 85 -0.20 25.86 -3.60
CA ALA A 85 0.94 26.48 -4.28
C ALA A 85 0.52 27.10 -5.62
N VAL A 86 -0.34 26.41 -6.38
CA VAL A 86 -0.89 26.92 -7.64
C VAL A 86 -1.77 28.15 -7.38
N GLY A 87 -2.63 28.12 -6.37
CA GLY A 87 -3.46 29.26 -5.97
C GLY A 87 -2.61 30.49 -5.59
N ALA A 88 -1.59 30.30 -4.75
CA ALA A 88 -0.68 31.37 -4.35
C ALA A 88 0.07 31.98 -5.54
N GLN A 89 0.50 31.15 -6.51
CA GLN A 89 1.17 31.62 -7.71
C GLN A 89 0.23 32.40 -8.65
N GLN A 90 -1.03 31.98 -8.77
CA GLN A 90 -2.04 32.70 -9.54
C GLN A 90 -2.37 34.05 -8.91
N ASP A 91 -2.51 34.11 -7.59
CA ASP A 91 -2.73 35.33 -6.83
C ASP A 91 -1.57 36.31 -6.98
N ALA A 92 -0.32 35.82 -6.92
CA ALA A 92 0.86 36.65 -7.14
C ALA A 92 0.88 37.24 -8.56
N ASN A 93 0.57 36.42 -9.56
CA ASN A 93 0.55 36.85 -10.97
C ASN A 93 -0.58 37.84 -11.28
N GLN A 94 -1.72 37.75 -10.59
CA GLN A 94 -2.84 38.70 -10.72
C GLN A 94 -2.59 40.04 -10.01
N ARG A 95 -1.73 40.05 -8.98
CA ARG A 95 -1.39 41.27 -8.22
C ARG A 95 -0.25 42.07 -8.84
N GLN A 96 0.46 41.54 -9.84
CA GLN A 96 1.38 42.33 -10.65
C GLN A 96 0.56 43.21 -11.60
N PRO A 97 0.54 44.55 -11.45
CA PRO A 97 -0.04 45.41 -12.47
C PRO A 97 0.78 45.21 -13.74
N SER A 98 0.10 45.11 -14.88
CA SER A 98 0.73 45.39 -16.17
C SER A 98 1.18 46.85 -16.14
N ASP A 99 2.44 47.08 -15.76
CA ASP A 99 3.13 48.35 -15.96
C ASP A 99 3.26 48.57 -17.48
N ASP A 100 2.26 49.22 -18.06
CA ASP A 100 2.29 49.86 -19.38
C ASP A 100 1.36 51.09 -19.39
#